data_AF-A0A7R9M819-F1
#
_entry.id   AF-A0A7R9M819-F1
#
_cell.length_a   1.000
_cell.length_b   1.000
_cell.length_c   1.000
_cell.angle_alpha   90.00
_cell.angle_beta   90.00
_cell.angle_gamma   90.00
#
_symmetry.space_group_name_H-M   'P 1'
#
loop_
_entity.id
_entity.type
_entity.pdbx_description
1 polymer ?
#
loop_
_entity_poly.entity_id
_entity_poly.type
_entity_poly.pdbx_seq_one_letter_code
_entity_poly.pdbx_strand_id
1 'polypeptide(L)'
;MIHAHGIPDENIIVFHYDDLADNPNNPYPGTIINLPGGPDVYKGVPKTYTKADVTPENFLAALRGDEKLEKSGKKVVKSGPNDRIFVFLQDHGGEQTVMFPNGVLHAQDLNKVLIDMHKQNRFKEMTFYLESCYSGSMFDKLLPNNINIYAVTTSRPDQPAYFCCYDSEWGTELATDFAKAWLNDSDHSDFSKELLSEQFEFIYKYQGNEEAMQYGDLSIVKETVGTYMELEGLLSRRKLMDKQIEEYVNELPAIDANIALNGKLELNHRDCYKQLVNTFYHKCYNLAENTYGIQKLQTFANICEQMRDSSDADIAVNRLIQHCDRN
;
A
#
# COMPACT_ATOMS: atom_id res chain seq x y z
N MET A 1 3.94 5.28 4.07
CA MET A 1 2.85 4.32 3.81
C MET A 1 2.93 3.07 4.71
N ILE A 2 3.73 2.02 4.44
CA ILE A 2 3.65 0.74 5.21
C ILE A 2 3.83 0.85 6.74
N HIS A 3 4.68 1.76 7.24
CA HIS A 3 4.78 2.05 8.69
C HIS A 3 3.47 2.59 9.26
N ALA A 4 2.77 3.45 8.53
CA ALA A 4 1.47 3.99 8.93
C ALA A 4 0.37 2.90 8.96
N HIS A 5 0.57 1.82 8.20
CA HIS A 5 -0.25 0.61 8.22
C HIS A 5 0.32 -0.48 9.15
N GLY A 6 1.23 -0.10 10.04
CA GLY A 6 1.69 -0.89 11.19
C GLY A 6 2.62 -2.05 10.88
N ILE A 7 3.15 -2.17 9.65
CA ILE A 7 4.21 -3.15 9.39
C ILE A 7 5.45 -2.71 10.21
N PRO A 8 5.97 -3.56 11.11
CA PRO A 8 7.10 -3.18 11.96
C PRO A 8 8.42 -3.26 11.20
N ASP A 9 9.40 -2.42 11.58
CA ASP A 9 10.73 -2.36 10.96
C ASP A 9 11.41 -3.73 10.86
N GLU A 10 11.18 -4.64 11.81
CA GLU A 10 11.74 -6.00 11.79
C GLU A 10 11.34 -6.80 10.53
N ASN A 11 10.18 -6.49 9.94
CA ASN A 11 9.65 -7.10 8.73
C ASN A 11 9.92 -6.25 7.47
N ILE A 12 10.67 -5.15 7.60
CA ILE A 12 10.98 -4.24 6.50
C ILE A 12 12.48 -4.27 6.23
N ILE A 13 12.81 -4.51 4.97
CA ILE A 13 14.16 -4.49 4.43
C ILE A 13 14.20 -3.40 3.36
N VAL A 14 15.03 -2.38 3.57
CA VAL A 14 15.19 -1.27 2.64
C VAL A 14 16.58 -1.31 2.02
N PHE A 15 16.61 -1.25 0.69
CA PHE A 15 17.80 -1.00 -0.11
C PHE A 15 17.69 0.42 -0.66
N HIS A 16 18.56 1.33 -0.21
CA HIS A 16 18.68 2.67 -0.78
C HIS A 16 20.10 3.17 -0.57
N TYR A 17 20.69 3.86 -1.56
CA TYR A 17 22.11 4.21 -1.49
C TYR A 17 22.44 5.19 -0.34
N ASP A 18 21.44 5.96 0.09
CA ASP A 18 21.47 6.88 1.23
C ASP A 18 22.39 8.10 1.05
N ASP A 19 22.32 8.73 -0.13
CA ASP A 19 23.14 9.87 -0.54
C ASP A 19 22.35 11.13 -0.95
N LEU A 20 21.02 11.12 -0.76
CA LEU A 20 20.14 12.25 -1.13
C LEU A 20 19.90 13.22 0.03
N ALA A 21 19.58 12.73 1.23
CA ALA A 21 19.21 13.59 2.36
C ALA A 21 20.34 14.55 2.78
N ASP A 22 21.58 14.08 2.79
CA ASP A 22 22.77 14.87 3.15
C ASP A 22 23.56 15.37 1.92
N ASN A 23 22.94 15.32 0.72
CA ASN A 23 23.59 15.78 -0.50
C ASN A 23 23.83 17.30 -0.45
N PRO A 24 25.02 17.82 -0.85
CA PRO A 24 25.26 19.26 -0.91
C PRO A 24 24.31 20.03 -1.84
N ASN A 25 23.71 19.35 -2.82
CA ASN A 25 22.71 19.93 -3.73
C ASN A 25 21.28 19.87 -3.17
N ASN A 26 21.05 19.19 -2.05
CA ASN A 26 19.73 19.15 -1.42
C ASN A 26 19.45 20.52 -0.75
N PRO A 27 18.43 21.28 -1.19
CA PRO A 27 18.10 22.57 -0.59
C PRO A 27 17.62 22.45 0.87
N TYR A 28 17.19 21.26 1.30
CA TYR A 28 16.68 20.96 2.63
C TYR A 28 17.44 19.76 3.25
N PRO A 29 18.63 19.98 3.83
CA PRO A 29 19.44 18.90 4.40
C PRO A 29 18.68 18.06 5.43
N GLY A 30 18.81 16.75 5.31
CA GLY A 30 18.16 15.77 6.18
C GLY A 30 16.73 15.42 5.81
N THR A 31 16.17 15.98 4.73
CA THR A 31 14.82 15.66 4.25
C THR A 31 14.82 15.14 2.82
N ILE A 32 13.80 14.35 2.49
CA ILE A 32 13.48 13.95 1.12
C ILE A 32 11.97 14.06 0.96
N ILE A 33 11.51 14.58 -0.17
CA ILE A 33 10.09 14.58 -0.55
C ILE A 33 9.92 13.76 -1.83
N ASN A 34 8.72 13.21 -2.07
CA ASN A 34 8.42 12.47 -3.30
C ASN A 34 7.46 13.23 -4.25
N LEU A 35 6.95 14.38 -3.83
CA LEU A 35 6.04 15.24 -4.60
C LEU A 35 6.28 16.71 -4.23
N PRO A 36 6.09 17.66 -5.17
CA PRO A 36 6.20 19.08 -4.88
C PRO A 36 5.31 19.51 -3.72
N GLY A 37 5.90 20.15 -2.70
CA GLY A 37 5.20 20.56 -1.48
C GLY A 37 4.72 19.41 -0.58
N GLY A 38 5.15 18.16 -0.85
CA GLY A 38 4.84 16.99 -0.04
C GLY A 38 5.56 16.95 1.31
N PRO A 39 5.18 16.03 2.21
CA PRO A 39 5.84 15.86 3.49
C PRO A 39 7.23 15.22 3.34
N ASP A 40 8.07 15.36 4.38
CA ASP A 40 9.30 14.59 4.49
C ASP A 40 8.98 13.09 4.60
N VAL A 41 9.53 12.30 3.68
CA VAL A 41 9.39 10.84 3.61
C VAL A 41 10.66 10.09 4.04
N TYR A 42 11.74 10.80 4.39
CA TYR A 42 13.01 10.19 4.76
C TYR A 42 13.09 9.80 6.24
N LYS A 43 12.49 10.61 7.12
CA LYS A 43 12.57 10.39 8.57
C LYS A 43 12.00 9.03 8.96
N GLY A 44 12.84 8.24 9.64
CA GLY A 44 12.47 6.93 10.16
C GLY A 44 12.52 5.79 9.14
N VAL A 45 13.00 6.04 7.91
CA VAL A 45 13.25 4.97 6.93
C VAL A 45 14.39 4.08 7.42
N PRO A 46 14.21 2.75 7.52
CA PRO A 46 15.27 1.84 7.92
C PRO A 46 16.47 1.87 6.97
N LYS A 47 17.68 1.94 7.49
CA LYS A 47 18.93 1.92 6.70
C LYS A 47 19.51 0.51 6.63
N THR A 48 18.78 -0.44 6.04
CA THR A 48 19.13 -1.87 6.11
C THR A 48 20.32 -2.23 5.22
N TYR A 49 20.28 -1.79 3.96
CA TYR A 49 21.37 -1.91 2.99
C TYR A 49 21.58 -0.53 2.36
N THR A 50 22.77 0.05 2.57
CA THR A 50 23.13 1.38 2.05
C THR A 50 24.48 1.36 1.37
N LYS A 51 24.75 2.35 0.52
CA LYS A 51 26.02 2.52 -0.19
C LYS A 51 26.46 1.24 -0.93
N ALA A 52 27.65 0.73 -0.62
CA ALA A 52 28.24 -0.46 -1.24
C ALA A 52 27.44 -1.75 -0.98
N ASP A 53 26.54 -1.77 0.01
CA ASP A 53 25.70 -2.94 0.28
C ASP A 53 24.48 -3.03 -0.66
N VAL A 54 24.20 -1.97 -1.43
CA VAL A 54 23.13 -1.95 -2.44
C VAL A 54 23.64 -2.63 -3.72
N THR A 55 23.58 -3.97 -3.72
CA THR A 55 23.98 -4.82 -4.84
C THR A 55 22.87 -5.82 -5.21
N PRO A 56 22.82 -6.30 -6.47
CA PRO A 56 21.90 -7.37 -6.87
C PRO A 56 22.06 -8.64 -6.04
N GLU A 57 23.29 -9.00 -5.67
CA GLU A 57 23.58 -10.22 -4.90
C GLU A 57 22.99 -10.13 -3.49
N ASN A 58 23.16 -8.99 -2.82
CA ASN A 58 22.59 -8.75 -1.51
C ASN A 58 21.06 -8.69 -1.57
N PHE A 59 20.49 -8.06 -2.61
CA PHE A 59 19.05 -8.03 -2.82
C PHE A 59 18.46 -9.44 -2.96
N LEU A 60 19.01 -10.25 -3.87
CA LEU A 60 18.56 -11.63 -4.09
C LEU A 60 18.79 -12.54 -2.88
N ALA A 61 19.92 -12.36 -2.17
CA ALA A 61 20.22 -13.10 -0.96
C ALA A 61 19.31 -12.70 0.22
N ALA A 62 19.00 -11.41 0.37
CA ALA A 62 18.05 -10.93 1.37
C ALA A 62 16.63 -11.47 1.07
N LEU A 63 16.18 -11.36 -0.19
CA LEU A 63 14.86 -11.83 -0.63
C LEU A 63 14.66 -13.32 -0.36
N ARG A 64 15.67 -14.16 -0.69
CA ARG A 64 15.60 -15.61 -0.45
C ARG A 64 15.82 -16.02 1.01
N GLY A 65 16.09 -15.09 1.92
CA GLY A 65 16.43 -15.39 3.31
C GLY A 65 17.72 -16.19 3.46
N ASP A 66 18.82 -15.71 2.87
CA ASP A 66 20.13 -16.38 2.92
C ASP A 66 20.71 -16.43 4.34
N GLU A 67 20.92 -17.64 4.87
CA GLU A 67 21.44 -17.84 6.23
C GLU A 67 22.86 -17.29 6.44
N LYS A 68 23.71 -17.26 5.41
CA LYS A 68 25.08 -16.76 5.57
C LYS A 68 25.07 -15.25 5.68
N LEU A 69 24.24 -14.58 4.88
CA LEU A 69 24.01 -13.15 4.96
C LEU A 69 23.36 -12.79 6.31
N GLU A 70 22.43 -13.60 6.79
CA GLU A 70 21.87 -13.42 8.14
C GLU A 70 22.93 -13.55 9.23
N LYS A 71 23.77 -14.59 9.18
CA LYS A 71 24.86 -14.83 10.14
C LYS A 71 25.92 -13.73 10.13
N SER A 72 26.02 -12.93 9.07
CA SER A 72 26.89 -11.74 9.02
C SER A 72 26.24 -10.50 9.65
N GLY A 73 25.04 -10.63 10.22
CA GLY A 73 24.30 -9.56 10.89
C GLY A 73 23.43 -8.72 9.95
N LYS A 74 23.27 -9.13 8.69
CA LYS A 74 22.38 -8.45 7.74
C LYS A 74 20.95 -9.00 7.86
N LYS A 75 19.96 -8.11 7.77
CA LYS A 75 18.55 -8.50 7.82
C LYS A 75 18.13 -9.13 6.49
N VAL A 76 17.54 -10.33 6.55
CA VAL A 76 17.02 -11.05 5.40
C VAL A 76 15.55 -11.39 5.60
N VAL A 77 14.84 -11.76 4.53
CA VAL A 77 13.42 -12.15 4.61
C VAL A 77 13.30 -13.45 5.42
N LYS A 78 12.53 -13.38 6.52
CA LYS A 78 12.23 -14.51 7.40
C LYS A 78 10.78 -14.94 7.30
N SER A 79 10.39 -15.33 6.09
CA SER A 79 9.04 -15.78 5.77
C SER A 79 8.96 -17.32 5.66
N GLY A 80 7.79 -17.84 6.00
CA GLY A 80 7.37 -19.23 5.84
C GLY A 80 6.09 -19.37 5.01
N PRO A 81 5.48 -20.56 4.97
CA PRO A 81 4.41 -20.90 4.03
C PRO A 81 3.10 -20.13 4.22
N ASN A 82 2.94 -19.42 5.33
CA ASN A 82 1.73 -18.64 5.64
C ASN A 82 1.94 -17.13 5.47
N ASP A 83 3.19 -16.69 5.30
CA ASP A 83 3.53 -15.28 5.25
C ASP A 83 3.38 -14.73 3.83
N ARG A 84 3.07 -13.44 3.73
CA ARG A 84 2.98 -12.74 2.46
C ARG A 84 4.15 -11.79 2.31
N ILE A 85 4.61 -11.64 1.07
CA ILE A 85 5.74 -10.76 0.76
C ILE A 85 5.27 -9.69 -0.22
N PHE A 86 5.54 -8.44 0.11
CA PHE A 86 5.48 -7.33 -0.84
C PHE A 86 6.90 -6.90 -1.21
N VAL A 87 7.18 -6.78 -2.50
CA VAL A 87 8.45 -6.24 -3.01
C VAL A 87 8.15 -5.03 -3.87
N PHE A 88 8.83 -3.92 -3.61
CA PHE A 88 8.88 -2.77 -4.48
C PHE A 88 10.33 -2.49 -4.87
N LEU A 89 10.61 -2.49 -6.17
CA LEU A 89 11.93 -2.18 -6.73
C LEU A 89 11.78 -1.05 -7.74
N GLN A 90 12.59 0.00 -7.58
CA GLN A 90 12.60 1.17 -8.44
C GLN A 90 14.04 1.58 -8.76
N ASP A 91 14.39 1.63 -10.04
CA ASP A 91 15.61 2.27 -10.57
C ASP A 91 15.53 2.33 -12.11
N HIS A 92 16.61 2.65 -12.79
CA HIS A 92 16.79 2.47 -14.21
C HIS A 92 16.73 0.98 -14.61
N GLY A 93 16.26 0.74 -15.83
CA GLY A 93 16.20 -0.59 -16.41
C GLY A 93 16.59 -0.60 -17.88
N GLY A 94 16.91 -1.79 -18.36
CA GLY A 94 17.12 -2.11 -19.76
C GLY A 94 16.41 -3.42 -20.09
N GLU A 95 16.56 -3.90 -21.33
CA GLU A 95 16.04 -5.21 -21.69
C GLU A 95 16.59 -6.28 -20.72
N GLN A 96 15.67 -6.97 -20.04
CA GLN A 96 15.92 -8.03 -19.06
C GLN A 96 16.91 -7.65 -17.93
N THR A 97 17.01 -6.35 -17.61
CA THR A 97 17.93 -5.86 -16.59
C THR A 97 17.36 -4.71 -15.76
N VAL A 98 17.70 -4.67 -14.48
CA VAL A 98 17.50 -3.53 -13.58
C VAL A 98 18.87 -3.10 -13.04
N MET A 99 19.14 -1.81 -13.08
CA MET A 99 20.42 -1.26 -12.63
C MET A 99 20.42 -1.13 -11.11
N PHE A 100 21.55 -1.47 -10.50
CA PHE A 100 21.85 -1.17 -9.11
C PHE A 100 23.06 -0.22 -9.09
N PRO A 101 23.22 0.63 -8.07
CA PRO A 101 24.42 1.47 -7.95
C PRO A 101 25.73 0.70 -8.05
N ASN A 102 25.74 -0.56 -7.58
CA ASN A 102 26.90 -1.45 -7.58
C ASN A 102 26.64 -2.77 -8.32
N GLY A 103 25.91 -2.76 -9.44
CA GLY A 103 25.74 -3.97 -10.25
C GLY A 103 24.55 -3.92 -11.19
N VAL A 104 24.25 -5.06 -11.81
CA VAL A 104 23.09 -5.22 -12.69
C VAL A 104 22.34 -6.47 -12.28
N LEU A 105 21.05 -6.34 -12.00
CA LEU A 105 20.16 -7.46 -11.74
C LEU A 105 19.62 -7.98 -13.08
N HIS A 106 19.90 -9.24 -13.40
CA HIS A 106 19.36 -9.89 -14.60
C HIS A 106 18.03 -10.59 -14.32
N ALA A 107 17.12 -10.54 -15.30
CA ALA A 107 15.80 -11.17 -15.21
C ALA A 107 15.87 -12.67 -14.88
N GLN A 108 16.84 -13.39 -15.45
CA GLN A 108 17.02 -14.82 -15.21
C GLN A 108 17.33 -15.13 -13.74
N ASP A 109 18.20 -14.34 -13.11
CA ASP A 109 18.59 -14.54 -11.71
C ASP A 109 17.44 -14.21 -10.76
N LEU A 110 16.71 -13.13 -11.04
CA LEU A 110 15.50 -12.77 -10.31
C LEU A 110 14.46 -13.90 -10.37
N ASN A 111 14.06 -14.31 -11.57
CA ASN A 111 13.02 -15.33 -11.73
C ASN A 111 13.45 -16.68 -11.14
N LYS A 112 14.74 -17.04 -11.24
CA LYS A 112 15.26 -18.24 -10.58
C LYS A 112 15.04 -18.20 -9.07
N VAL A 113 15.37 -17.08 -8.42
CA VAL A 113 15.16 -16.91 -6.97
C VAL A 113 13.68 -16.98 -6.62
N LEU A 114 12.81 -16.28 -7.37
CA LEU A 114 11.36 -16.31 -7.15
C LEU A 114 10.79 -17.73 -7.24
N ILE A 115 11.17 -18.48 -8.27
CA ILE A 115 10.76 -19.88 -8.49
C ILE A 115 11.28 -20.78 -7.37
N ASP A 116 12.53 -20.61 -6.95
CA ASP A 116 13.14 -21.43 -5.90
C ASP A 116 12.50 -21.15 -4.53
N MET A 117 12.17 -19.89 -4.21
CA MET A 117 11.43 -19.55 -3.00
C MET A 117 10.04 -20.18 -2.95
N HIS A 118 9.31 -20.21 -4.08
CA HIS A 118 8.04 -20.91 -4.17
C HIS A 118 8.20 -22.42 -3.90
N LYS A 119 9.16 -23.09 -4.56
CA LYS A 119 9.44 -24.52 -4.35
C LYS A 119 9.80 -24.86 -2.91
N GLN A 120 10.40 -23.90 -2.19
CA GLN A 120 10.80 -24.03 -0.80
C GLN A 120 9.69 -23.62 0.19
N ASN A 121 8.48 -23.30 -0.29
CA ASN A 121 7.34 -22.86 0.53
C ASN A 121 7.69 -21.67 1.44
N ARG A 122 8.42 -20.69 0.90
CA ARG A 122 8.91 -19.54 1.66
C ARG A 122 7.89 -18.43 1.82
N PHE A 123 6.73 -18.54 1.19
CA PHE A 123 5.63 -17.59 1.28
C PHE A 123 4.33 -18.29 0.89
N LYS A 124 3.20 -17.73 1.34
CA LYS A 124 1.86 -18.04 0.86
C LYS A 124 1.64 -17.44 -0.52
N GLU A 125 1.78 -16.12 -0.60
CA GLU A 125 1.63 -15.29 -1.80
C GLU A 125 2.68 -14.16 -1.80
N MET A 126 3.11 -13.73 -2.98
CA MET A 126 4.00 -12.58 -3.16
C MET A 126 3.44 -11.62 -4.20
N THR A 127 3.49 -10.32 -3.89
CA THR A 127 3.21 -9.24 -4.86
C THR A 127 4.48 -8.44 -5.11
N PHE A 128 4.82 -8.22 -6.38
CA PHE A 128 6.05 -7.55 -6.80
C PHE A 128 5.75 -6.35 -7.70
N TYR A 129 6.05 -5.14 -7.26
CA TYR A 129 5.93 -3.91 -8.06
C TYR A 129 7.31 -3.50 -8.57
N LEU A 130 7.44 -3.36 -9.88
CA LEU A 130 8.70 -3.01 -10.55
C LEU A 130 8.56 -1.74 -11.37
N GLU A 131 9.25 -0.70 -10.92
CA GLU A 131 9.43 0.57 -11.63
C GLU A 131 10.82 0.58 -12.29
N SER A 132 10.86 0.36 -13.61
CA SER A 132 12.04 0.59 -14.43
C SER A 132 11.66 0.69 -15.91
N CYS A 133 12.51 1.31 -16.72
CA CYS A 133 12.42 1.15 -18.18
C CYS A 133 12.46 -0.33 -18.56
N TYR A 134 11.67 -0.74 -19.56
CA TYR A 134 11.57 -2.12 -20.06
C TYR A 134 11.18 -3.15 -18.98
N SER A 135 10.57 -2.72 -17.87
CA SER A 135 10.29 -3.55 -16.70
C SER A 135 9.47 -4.81 -17.00
N GLY A 136 8.55 -4.77 -17.98
CA GLY A 136 7.82 -5.95 -18.43
C GLY A 136 8.73 -7.09 -18.91
N SER A 137 9.91 -6.78 -19.45
CA SER A 137 10.90 -7.77 -19.92
C SER A 137 11.51 -8.58 -18.76
N MET A 138 11.40 -8.11 -17.52
CA MET A 138 11.86 -8.85 -16.35
C MET A 138 10.99 -10.07 -16.04
N PHE A 139 9.76 -10.13 -16.55
CA PHE A 139 8.81 -11.22 -16.24
C PHE A 139 8.21 -11.89 -17.49
N ASP A 140 8.15 -11.21 -18.64
CA ASP A 140 7.59 -11.77 -19.88
C ASP A 140 8.22 -13.12 -20.23
N LYS A 141 7.39 -14.17 -20.29
CA LYS A 141 7.79 -15.58 -20.54
C LYS A 141 8.79 -16.18 -19.53
N LEU A 142 9.09 -15.47 -18.45
CA LEU A 142 10.02 -15.91 -17.41
C LEU A 142 9.31 -16.25 -16.10
N LEU A 143 8.31 -15.46 -15.71
CA LEU A 143 7.55 -15.68 -14.47
C LEU A 143 6.39 -16.65 -14.72
N PRO A 144 6.39 -17.85 -14.12
CA PRO A 144 5.27 -18.78 -14.22
C PRO A 144 3.99 -18.21 -13.58
N ASN A 145 2.83 -18.62 -14.09
CA ASN A 145 1.53 -18.13 -13.62
C ASN A 145 0.88 -19.01 -12.54
N ASN A 146 1.62 -19.95 -11.96
CA ASN A 146 1.13 -20.95 -11.03
C ASN A 146 2.06 -21.15 -9.83
N ILE A 147 2.74 -20.06 -9.40
CA ILE A 147 3.70 -20.08 -8.30
C ILE A 147 3.36 -19.07 -7.18
N ASN A 148 2.10 -18.63 -7.11
CA ASN A 148 1.61 -17.67 -6.12
C ASN A 148 2.38 -16.34 -6.08
N ILE A 149 2.84 -15.88 -7.24
CA ILE A 149 3.49 -14.57 -7.39
C ILE A 149 2.71 -13.75 -8.40
N TYR A 150 2.33 -12.55 -8.02
CA TYR A 150 1.72 -11.55 -8.90
C TYR A 150 2.68 -10.37 -9.04
N ALA A 151 2.99 -10.00 -10.28
CA ALA A 151 3.90 -8.89 -10.56
C ALA A 151 3.21 -7.80 -11.37
N VAL A 152 3.50 -6.55 -11.03
CA VAL A 152 3.07 -5.35 -11.75
C VAL A 152 4.30 -4.59 -12.20
N THR A 153 4.32 -4.17 -13.46
CA THR A 153 5.42 -3.40 -14.02
C THR A 153 4.94 -2.06 -14.56
N THR A 154 5.78 -1.04 -14.48
CA THR A 154 5.53 0.32 -15.00
C THR A 154 5.37 0.37 -16.52
N SER A 155 6.03 -0.53 -17.26
CA SER A 155 6.06 -0.49 -18.72
C SER A 155 6.02 -1.87 -19.37
N ARG A 156 5.67 -1.88 -20.66
CA ARG A 156 5.78 -3.05 -21.55
C ARG A 156 7.25 -3.45 -21.73
N PRO A 157 7.54 -4.70 -22.16
CA PRO A 157 8.91 -5.18 -22.35
C PRO A 157 9.77 -4.35 -23.32
N ASP A 158 9.15 -3.59 -24.22
CA ASP A 158 9.78 -2.82 -25.29
C ASP A 158 9.67 -1.29 -25.09
N GLN A 159 9.19 -0.83 -23.94
CA GLN A 159 8.92 0.59 -23.68
C GLN A 159 9.69 1.14 -22.47
N PRO A 160 10.10 2.42 -22.52
CA PRO A 160 10.70 3.09 -21.38
C PRO A 160 9.68 3.34 -20.26
N ALA A 161 10.16 3.87 -19.13
CA ALA A 161 9.34 4.42 -18.06
C ALA A 161 9.65 5.91 -17.89
N TYR A 162 8.76 6.65 -17.22
CA TYR A 162 8.80 8.11 -17.18
C TYR A 162 8.89 8.65 -15.75
N PHE A 163 9.75 9.66 -15.60
CA PHE A 163 9.83 10.48 -14.41
C PHE A 163 8.69 11.49 -14.37
N CYS A 164 8.40 12.02 -13.19
CA CYS A 164 7.46 13.10 -13.02
C CYS A 164 7.89 14.04 -11.91
N CYS A 165 7.08 15.09 -11.81
CA CYS A 165 6.97 15.84 -10.58
C CYS A 165 8.22 16.69 -10.32
N TYR A 166 8.78 17.23 -11.39
CA TYR A 166 9.86 18.21 -11.37
C TYR A 166 9.55 19.34 -10.39
N ASP A 167 10.50 19.58 -9.50
CA ASP A 167 10.44 20.68 -8.56
C ASP A 167 11.61 21.61 -8.80
N SER A 168 11.33 22.87 -9.12
CA SER A 168 12.36 23.84 -9.46
C SER A 168 13.21 24.28 -8.27
N GLU A 169 12.70 24.15 -7.05
CA GLU A 169 13.46 24.42 -5.83
C GLU A 169 14.44 23.28 -5.54
N TRP A 170 14.02 22.04 -5.78
CA TRP A 170 14.88 20.85 -5.63
C TRP A 170 15.80 20.60 -6.82
N GLY A 171 15.47 21.15 -8.00
CA GLY A 171 16.28 21.05 -9.21
C GLY A 171 16.32 19.65 -9.82
N THR A 172 15.31 18.82 -9.55
CA THR A 172 15.22 17.43 -10.03
C THR A 172 13.76 16.97 -10.11
N GLU A 173 13.53 15.90 -10.87
CA GLU A 173 12.31 15.09 -10.76
C GLU A 173 12.30 14.38 -9.39
N LEU A 174 11.13 14.37 -8.73
CA LEU A 174 10.97 13.83 -7.37
C LEU A 174 10.42 12.41 -7.34
N ALA A 175 9.81 11.96 -8.44
CA ALA A 175 9.18 10.65 -8.54
C ALA A 175 9.15 10.12 -9.98
N THR A 176 8.59 8.91 -10.14
CA THR A 176 8.17 8.35 -11.42
C THR A 176 6.65 8.38 -11.52
N ASP A 177 6.11 8.33 -12.74
CA ASP A 177 4.65 8.35 -12.92
C ASP A 177 3.97 7.14 -12.27
N PHE A 178 4.56 5.94 -12.38
CA PHE A 178 3.98 4.73 -11.78
C PHE A 178 4.12 4.74 -10.26
N ALA A 179 5.28 5.14 -9.69
CA ALA A 179 5.42 5.27 -8.25
C ALA A 179 4.45 6.29 -7.65
N LYS A 180 4.31 7.46 -8.29
CA LYS A 180 3.29 8.45 -7.93
C LYS A 180 1.90 7.83 -7.97
N ALA A 181 1.57 7.09 -9.03
CA ALA A 181 0.23 6.54 -9.22
C ALA A 181 -0.17 5.59 -8.08
N TRP A 182 0.64 4.56 -7.82
CA TRP A 182 0.29 3.55 -6.83
C TRP A 182 0.39 4.07 -5.38
N LEU A 183 1.33 4.97 -5.09
CA LEU A 183 1.42 5.61 -3.78
C LEU A 183 0.27 6.59 -3.54
N ASN A 184 -0.10 7.39 -4.53
CA ASN A 184 -1.23 8.31 -4.41
C ASN A 184 -2.54 7.55 -4.21
N ASP A 185 -2.76 6.48 -4.97
CA ASP A 185 -3.88 5.58 -4.74
C ASP A 185 -3.86 5.05 -3.31
N SER A 186 -2.72 4.48 -2.90
CA SER A 186 -2.57 3.88 -1.59
C SER A 186 -2.78 4.84 -0.42
N ASP A 187 -2.42 6.12 -0.58
CA ASP A 187 -2.62 7.14 0.47
C ASP A 187 -4.10 7.56 0.62
N HIS A 188 -4.96 7.27 -0.37
CA HIS A 188 -6.36 7.71 -0.41
C HIS A 188 -7.38 6.56 -0.40
N SER A 189 -6.98 5.34 -0.72
CA SER A 189 -7.84 4.16 -0.82
C SER A 189 -7.93 3.39 0.52
N ASP A 190 -9.04 2.66 0.72
CA ASP A 190 -9.21 1.79 1.88
C ASP A 190 -8.56 0.42 1.61
N PHE A 191 -7.35 0.23 2.14
CA PHE A 191 -6.55 -1.00 2.00
C PHE A 191 -7.32 -2.28 2.34
N SER A 192 -8.29 -2.20 3.26
CA SER A 192 -9.06 -3.37 3.67
C SER A 192 -10.07 -3.83 2.61
N LYS A 193 -10.38 -2.97 1.62
CA LYS A 193 -11.44 -3.17 0.63
C LYS A 193 -10.93 -3.18 -0.80
N GLU A 194 -9.98 -2.30 -1.11
CA GLU A 194 -9.44 -2.16 -2.46
C GLU A 194 -8.73 -3.44 -2.90
N LEU A 195 -9.15 -3.98 -4.03
CA LEU A 195 -8.52 -5.13 -4.69
C LEU A 195 -7.24 -4.70 -5.42
N LEU A 196 -6.27 -5.60 -5.50
CA LEU A 196 -5.09 -5.39 -6.35
C LEU A 196 -5.44 -5.13 -7.83
N SER A 197 -6.56 -5.68 -8.32
CA SER A 197 -7.08 -5.37 -9.65
C SER A 197 -7.57 -3.93 -9.79
N GLU A 198 -8.21 -3.39 -8.75
CA GLU A 198 -8.73 -2.01 -8.75
C GLU A 198 -7.57 -1.02 -8.69
N GLN A 199 -6.58 -1.27 -7.83
CA GLN A 199 -5.35 -0.49 -7.79
C GLN A 199 -4.60 -0.54 -9.13
N PHE A 200 -4.49 -1.71 -9.77
CA PHE A 200 -3.86 -1.79 -11.10
C PHE A 200 -4.63 -0.97 -12.15
N GLU A 201 -5.96 -1.03 -12.16
CA GLU A 201 -6.75 -0.21 -13.07
C GLU A 201 -6.55 1.28 -12.81
N PHE A 202 -6.44 1.70 -11.55
CA PHE A 202 -6.12 3.07 -11.18
C PHE A 202 -4.75 3.45 -11.75
N ILE A 203 -3.71 2.66 -11.47
CA ILE A 203 -2.35 2.88 -11.95
C ILE A 203 -2.32 3.03 -13.47
N TYR A 204 -2.92 2.07 -14.19
CA TYR A 204 -2.98 2.03 -15.65
C TYR A 204 -3.61 3.31 -16.22
N LYS A 205 -4.71 3.78 -15.65
CA LYS A 205 -5.41 5.01 -16.08
C LYS A 205 -4.65 6.27 -15.67
N TYR A 206 -4.07 6.30 -14.47
CA TYR A 206 -3.44 7.48 -13.89
C TYR A 206 -2.08 7.80 -14.51
N GLN A 207 -1.30 6.77 -14.89
CA GLN A 207 -0.04 6.95 -15.62
C GLN A 207 -0.26 7.55 -17.01
N GLY A 208 -1.42 7.27 -17.64
CA GLY A 208 -1.87 7.93 -18.87
C GLY A 208 -1.15 7.48 -20.16
N ASN A 209 -0.22 6.53 -20.08
CA ASN A 209 0.52 5.97 -21.22
C ASN A 209 0.06 4.55 -21.60
N GLU A 210 -0.80 3.90 -20.80
CA GLU A 210 -1.29 2.55 -21.04
C GLU A 210 -0.17 1.49 -21.14
N GLU A 211 0.92 1.66 -20.39
CA GLU A 211 2.10 0.78 -20.47
C GLU A 211 2.26 -0.17 -19.30
N ALA A 212 1.55 0.04 -18.20
CA ALA A 212 1.61 -0.83 -17.04
C ALA A 212 1.14 -2.26 -17.39
N MET A 213 1.86 -3.27 -16.91
CA MET A 213 1.59 -4.67 -17.22
C MET A 213 1.44 -5.51 -15.94
N GLN A 214 0.75 -6.64 -16.07
CA GLN A 214 0.58 -7.65 -15.02
C GLN A 214 1.15 -8.99 -15.49
N TYR A 215 1.82 -9.71 -14.57
CA TYR A 215 2.41 -11.02 -14.82
C TYR A 215 2.18 -11.98 -13.65
N GLY A 216 2.42 -13.27 -13.90
CA GLY A 216 2.35 -14.31 -12.89
C GLY A 216 0.92 -14.80 -12.64
N ASP A 217 0.62 -15.13 -11.39
CA ASP A 217 -0.64 -15.71 -10.97
C ASP A 217 -1.72 -14.63 -10.81
N LEU A 218 -2.53 -14.44 -11.85
CA LEU A 218 -3.61 -13.45 -11.86
C LEU A 218 -4.80 -13.81 -10.96
N SER A 219 -4.81 -14.97 -10.28
CA SER A 219 -5.83 -15.22 -9.26
C SER A 219 -5.67 -14.31 -8.03
N ILE A 220 -4.44 -13.85 -7.77
CA ILE A 220 -4.06 -12.99 -6.65
C ILE A 220 -4.67 -11.58 -6.78
N VAL A 221 -5.02 -11.12 -7.98
CA VAL A 221 -5.55 -9.75 -8.16
C VAL A 221 -6.87 -9.49 -7.40
N LYS A 222 -7.52 -10.55 -6.91
CA LYS A 222 -8.73 -10.52 -6.08
C LYS A 222 -8.45 -10.36 -4.59
N GLU A 223 -7.19 -10.45 -4.15
CA GLU A 223 -6.80 -10.11 -2.79
C GLU A 223 -6.78 -8.58 -2.64
N THR A 224 -6.94 -8.10 -1.41
CA THR A 224 -6.93 -6.67 -1.13
C THR A 224 -5.51 -6.13 -0.99
N VAL A 225 -5.28 -4.84 -1.27
CA VAL A 225 -3.98 -4.16 -1.09
C VAL A 225 -3.46 -4.34 0.35
N GLY A 226 -4.33 -4.19 1.34
CA GLY A 226 -4.00 -4.36 2.76
C GLY A 226 -3.55 -5.77 3.14
N THR A 227 -3.83 -6.77 2.31
CA THR A 227 -3.35 -8.14 2.52
C THR A 227 -1.82 -8.24 2.42
N TYR A 228 -1.18 -7.31 1.71
CA TYR A 228 0.27 -7.27 1.49
C TYR A 228 0.95 -6.08 2.17
N MET A 229 0.24 -4.97 2.32
CA MET A 229 0.82 -3.68 2.74
C MET A 229 0.33 -3.19 4.11
N GLU A 230 -0.43 -4.00 4.85
CA GLU A 230 -0.92 -3.69 6.18
C GLU A 230 -0.70 -4.84 7.18
N LEU A 231 -0.43 -4.50 8.45
CA LEU A 231 -0.26 -5.48 9.51
C LEU A 231 -1.56 -6.26 9.72
N GLU A 232 -1.50 -7.59 9.68
CA GLU A 232 -2.67 -8.46 9.81
C GLU A 232 -3.52 -8.17 11.06
N GLY A 233 -2.88 -7.85 12.19
CA GLY A 233 -3.56 -7.46 13.43
C GLY A 233 -4.34 -6.14 13.31
N LEU A 234 -3.80 -5.15 12.59
CA LEU A 234 -4.52 -3.91 12.29
C LEU A 234 -5.63 -4.16 11.27
N LEU A 235 -5.34 -4.88 10.20
CA LEU A 235 -6.31 -5.26 9.17
C LEU A 235 -7.51 -5.98 9.79
N SER A 236 -7.27 -6.92 10.71
CA SER A 236 -8.32 -7.66 11.43
C SER A 236 -9.18 -6.73 12.29
N ARG A 237 -8.58 -5.75 12.97
CA ARG A 237 -9.32 -4.74 13.76
C ARG A 237 -10.12 -3.80 12.87
N ARG A 238 -9.58 -3.39 11.73
CA ARG A 238 -10.29 -2.56 10.73
C ARG A 238 -11.49 -3.30 10.14
N LYS A 239 -11.31 -4.57 9.74
CA LYS A 239 -12.40 -5.44 9.29
C LYS A 239 -13.48 -5.62 10.35
N LEU A 240 -13.10 -5.76 11.62
CA LEU A 240 -14.06 -5.82 12.72
C LEU A 240 -14.86 -4.52 12.85
N MET A 241 -14.20 -3.36 12.78
CA MET A 241 -14.88 -2.06 12.80
C MET A 241 -15.82 -1.90 11.61
N ASP A 242 -15.38 -2.24 10.39
CA ASP A 242 -16.22 -2.22 9.20
C ASP A 242 -17.49 -3.06 9.40
N LYS A 243 -17.31 -4.31 9.85
CA LYS A 243 -18.42 -5.23 10.10
C LYS A 243 -19.41 -4.67 11.14
N GLN A 244 -18.91 -4.08 12.22
CA GLN A 244 -19.77 -3.46 13.24
C GLN A 244 -20.57 -2.29 12.67
N ILE A 245 -19.95 -1.43 11.87
CA ILE A 245 -20.65 -0.31 11.23
C ILE A 245 -21.68 -0.81 10.22
N GLU A 246 -21.36 -1.83 9.44
CA GLU A 246 -22.31 -2.47 8.51
C GLU A 246 -23.50 -3.09 9.26
N GLU A 247 -23.26 -3.83 10.34
CA GLU A 247 -24.32 -4.38 11.20
C GLU A 247 -25.19 -3.27 11.78
N TYR A 248 -24.58 -2.21 12.32
CA TYR A 248 -25.30 -1.04 12.81
C TYR A 248 -26.18 -0.40 11.72
N VAL A 249 -25.64 -0.14 10.52
CA VAL A 249 -26.39 0.43 9.39
C VAL A 249 -27.57 -0.46 9.01
N ASN A 250 -27.36 -1.78 8.94
CA ASN A 250 -28.42 -2.74 8.57
C ASN A 250 -29.52 -2.85 9.62
N GLU A 251 -29.25 -2.49 10.87
CA GLU A 251 -30.27 -2.43 11.92
C GLU A 251 -31.18 -1.20 11.78
N LEU A 252 -30.71 -0.10 11.18
CA LEU A 252 -31.45 1.16 11.14
C LEU A 252 -32.72 1.08 10.26
N PRO A 253 -33.88 1.56 10.75
CA PRO A 253 -35.09 1.61 9.95
C PRO A 253 -35.03 2.77 8.95
N ALA A 254 -35.79 2.66 7.85
CA ALA A 254 -36.08 3.76 6.93
C ALA A 254 -34.86 4.43 6.26
N ILE A 255 -33.73 3.71 6.13
CA ILE A 255 -32.58 4.15 5.34
C ILE A 255 -32.22 3.13 4.26
N ASP A 256 -31.55 3.59 3.21
CA ASP A 256 -30.86 2.75 2.25
C ASP A 256 -29.43 2.50 2.77
N ALA A 257 -29.14 1.24 3.10
CA ALA A 257 -27.85 0.82 3.65
C ALA A 257 -26.68 1.07 2.68
N ASN A 258 -26.90 0.92 1.37
CA ASN A 258 -25.87 1.17 0.37
C ASN A 258 -25.57 2.68 0.25
N ILE A 259 -26.59 3.53 0.28
CA ILE A 259 -26.40 4.99 0.33
C ILE A 259 -25.71 5.40 1.64
N ALA A 260 -26.07 4.77 2.76
CA ALA A 260 -25.42 5.05 4.04
C ALA A 260 -23.92 4.71 4.01
N LEU A 261 -23.56 3.51 3.55
CA LEU A 261 -22.17 3.03 3.56
C LEU A 261 -21.30 3.68 2.49
N ASN A 262 -21.83 3.85 1.27
CA ASN A 262 -21.04 4.20 0.09
C ASN A 262 -21.39 5.58 -0.50
N GLY A 263 -22.44 6.24 -0.01
CA GLY A 263 -22.86 7.55 -0.49
C GLY A 263 -21.92 8.68 -0.10
N LYS A 264 -22.10 9.84 -0.73
CA LYS A 264 -21.41 11.09 -0.37
C LYS A 264 -22.42 12.24 -0.31
N LEU A 265 -23.37 12.13 0.61
CA LEU A 265 -24.41 13.14 0.79
C LEU A 265 -23.85 14.40 1.44
N GLU A 266 -24.40 15.56 1.04
CA GLU A 266 -24.05 16.85 1.62
C GLU A 266 -24.68 17.00 3.01
N LEU A 267 -23.89 17.39 4.01
CA LEU A 267 -24.32 17.44 5.40
C LEU A 267 -25.13 18.72 5.71
N ASN A 268 -26.44 18.56 5.86
CA ASN A 268 -27.39 19.59 6.28
C ASN A 268 -27.88 19.36 7.72
N HIS A 269 -28.03 18.11 8.16
CA HIS A 269 -28.58 17.71 9.46
C HIS A 269 -27.48 17.60 10.53
N ARG A 270 -26.84 18.73 10.83
CA ARG A 270 -25.63 18.81 11.68
C ARG A 270 -25.83 18.34 13.12
N ASP A 271 -27.02 18.50 13.69
CA ASP A 271 -27.28 18.09 15.08
C ASP A 271 -27.30 16.56 15.22
N CYS A 272 -27.99 15.85 14.32
CA CYS A 272 -27.94 14.38 14.23
C CYS A 272 -26.50 13.90 14.05
N TYR A 273 -25.78 14.48 13.09
CA TYR A 273 -24.41 14.08 12.80
C TYR A 273 -23.49 14.29 14.01
N LYS A 274 -23.58 15.44 14.67
CA LYS A 274 -22.81 15.74 15.88
C LYS A 274 -23.09 14.73 16.99
N GLN A 275 -24.35 14.33 17.18
CA GLN A 275 -24.69 13.32 18.18
C GLN A 275 -24.12 11.94 17.83
N LEU A 276 -24.23 11.49 16.58
CA LEU A 276 -23.65 10.21 16.14
C LEU A 276 -22.13 10.20 16.28
N VAL A 277 -21.43 11.25 15.81
CA VAL A 277 -19.97 11.36 15.93
C VAL A 277 -19.53 11.34 17.38
N ASN A 278 -20.16 12.14 18.25
CA ASN A 278 -19.81 12.17 19.67
C ASN A 278 -20.08 10.82 20.35
N THR A 279 -21.19 10.18 20.00
CA THR A 279 -21.52 8.84 20.50
C THR A 279 -20.46 7.85 20.06
N PHE A 280 -20.12 7.82 18.78
CA PHE A 280 -19.09 6.94 18.23
C PHE A 280 -17.73 7.16 18.93
N TYR A 281 -17.33 8.42 19.09
CA TYR A 281 -16.08 8.80 19.74
C TYR A 281 -15.99 8.33 21.20
N HIS A 282 -17.05 8.54 21.97
CA HIS A 282 -17.03 8.28 23.42
C HIS A 282 -17.43 6.85 23.80
N LYS A 283 -18.20 6.16 22.95
CA LYS A 283 -18.76 4.83 23.27
C LYS A 283 -18.16 3.69 22.47
N CYS A 284 -17.68 3.95 21.26
CA CYS A 284 -17.23 2.88 20.37
C CYS A 284 -15.71 2.92 20.22
N TYR A 285 -15.19 4.04 19.71
CA TYR A 285 -13.78 4.17 19.35
C TYR A 285 -13.26 5.56 19.63
N ASN A 286 -12.18 5.68 20.40
CA ASN A 286 -11.47 6.94 20.56
C ASN A 286 -10.82 7.35 19.22
N LEU A 287 -11.48 8.26 18.49
CA LEU A 287 -11.01 8.67 17.15
C LEU A 287 -9.70 9.45 17.18
N ALA A 288 -9.30 10.01 18.33
CA ALA A 288 -8.00 10.67 18.46
C ALA A 288 -6.84 9.66 18.39
N GLU A 289 -7.11 8.40 18.75
CA GLU A 289 -6.15 7.29 18.72
C GLU A 289 -6.40 6.34 17.53
N ASN A 290 -7.51 6.53 16.81
CA ASN A 290 -7.93 5.65 15.72
C ASN A 290 -8.35 6.46 14.47
N THR A 291 -7.36 6.73 13.62
CA THR A 291 -7.56 7.46 12.36
C THR A 291 -8.44 6.72 11.36
N TYR A 292 -8.48 5.38 11.41
CA TYR A 292 -9.37 4.59 10.55
C TYR A 292 -10.85 4.84 10.85
N GLY A 293 -11.20 4.98 12.14
CA GLY A 293 -12.56 5.34 12.56
C GLY A 293 -13.02 6.70 12.02
N ILE A 294 -12.09 7.62 11.75
CA ILE A 294 -12.41 8.93 11.17
C ILE A 294 -12.92 8.79 9.72
N GLN A 295 -12.40 7.83 8.96
CA GLN A 295 -12.86 7.59 7.58
C GLN A 295 -14.33 7.14 7.54
N LYS A 296 -14.85 6.60 8.64
CA LYS A 296 -16.23 6.11 8.74
C LYS A 296 -17.24 7.21 9.08
N LEU A 297 -16.79 8.43 9.37
CA LEU A 297 -17.70 9.52 9.72
C LEU A 297 -18.62 9.94 8.55
N GLN A 298 -18.19 9.77 7.29
CA GLN A 298 -19.06 10.01 6.14
C GLN A 298 -20.33 9.14 6.17
N THR A 299 -20.23 7.91 6.68
CA THR A 299 -21.39 7.03 6.86
C THR A 299 -22.42 7.65 7.80
N PHE A 300 -21.99 8.27 8.90
CA PHE A 300 -22.91 8.96 9.82
C PHE A 300 -23.54 10.21 9.20
N ALA A 301 -22.81 10.94 8.37
CA ALA A 301 -23.39 12.04 7.61
C ALA A 301 -24.50 11.51 6.68
N ASN A 302 -24.23 10.43 5.93
CA ASN A 302 -25.20 9.83 5.03
C ASN A 302 -26.44 9.28 5.74
N ILE A 303 -26.29 8.73 6.95
CA ILE A 303 -27.43 8.27 7.77
C ILE A 303 -28.32 9.45 8.14
N CYS A 304 -27.74 10.54 8.66
CA CYS A 304 -28.51 11.70 9.09
C CYS A 304 -29.24 12.41 7.96
N GLU A 305 -28.68 12.42 6.75
CA GLU A 305 -29.37 13.01 5.59
C GLU A 305 -30.58 12.19 5.10
N GLN A 306 -30.62 10.91 5.45
CA GLN A 306 -31.74 10.02 5.18
C GLN A 306 -32.80 10.10 6.30
N MET A 307 -32.35 10.25 7.55
CA MET A 307 -33.21 10.34 8.73
C MET A 307 -33.60 11.79 9.05
N ARG A 308 -34.50 12.33 8.22
CA ARG A 308 -34.90 13.75 8.27
C ARG A 308 -35.80 14.10 9.47
N ASP A 309 -36.46 13.13 10.08
CA ASP A 309 -37.25 13.33 11.30
C ASP A 309 -36.35 13.24 12.54
N SER A 310 -36.51 14.18 13.47
CA SER A 310 -35.83 14.16 14.77
C SER A 310 -35.98 12.84 15.52
N SER A 311 -37.14 12.19 15.41
CA SER A 311 -37.40 10.90 16.06
C SER A 311 -36.58 9.76 15.46
N ASP A 312 -36.34 9.78 14.14
CA ASP A 312 -35.50 8.80 13.46
C ASP A 312 -34.01 9.01 13.80
N ALA A 313 -33.58 10.26 13.91
CA ALA A 313 -32.21 10.60 14.35
C ALA A 313 -31.92 10.09 15.78
N ASP A 314 -32.87 10.25 16.70
CA ASP A 314 -32.74 9.71 18.07
C ASP A 314 -32.68 8.17 18.07
N ILE A 315 -33.42 7.51 17.17
CA ILE A 315 -33.34 6.05 16.99
C ILE A 315 -31.93 5.65 16.55
N ALA A 316 -31.32 6.38 15.61
CA ALA A 316 -29.97 6.10 15.13
C ALA A 316 -28.92 6.18 16.24
N VAL A 317 -28.99 7.23 17.07
CA VAL A 317 -28.08 7.44 18.19
C VAL A 317 -28.26 6.34 19.23
N ASN A 318 -29.49 6.04 19.63
CA ASN A 318 -29.76 5.00 20.62
C ASN A 318 -29.33 3.60 20.15
N ARG A 319 -29.52 3.28 18.88
CA ARG A 319 -29.03 2.03 18.30
C ARG A 319 -27.51 1.97 18.27
N LEU A 320 -26.84 3.07 17.96
CA LEU A 320 -25.38 3.13 17.98
C LEU A 320 -24.83 2.86 19.39
N ILE A 321 -25.43 3.46 20.42
CA ILE A 321 -25.07 3.20 21.83
C ILE A 321 -25.19 1.70 22.12
N GLN A 322 -26.34 1.10 21.83
CA GLN A 322 -26.57 -0.32 22.06
C GLN A 322 -25.61 -1.21 21.29
N HIS A 323 -25.29 -0.85 20.05
CA HIS A 323 -24.37 -1.62 19.21
C HIS A 323 -22.95 -1.58 19.78
N CYS A 324 -22.51 -0.44 20.29
CA CYS A 324 -21.19 -0.28 20.87
C CYS A 324 -21.06 -0.87 22.28
N ASP A 325 -22.14 -0.97 23.05
CA ASP A 325 -22.13 -1.65 24.35
C ASP A 325 -22.09 -3.19 24.23
N ARG A 326 -22.39 -3.76 23.05
CA ARG A 326 -22.42 -5.22 22.81
C ARG A 326 -21.07 -5.82 22.40
N ASN A 327 -20.13 -4.98 21.96
CA ASN A 327 -18.88 -5.37 21.31
C ASN A 327 -17.66 -4.84 22.06
#